data_AF-A0A2J8AE01-F1
#
_entry.id   AF-A0A2J8AE01-F1
#
_cell.length_a   1.000
_cell.length_b   1.000
_cell.length_c   1.000
_cell.angle_alpha   90.00
_cell.angle_beta   90.00
_cell.angle_gamma   90.00
#
_symmetry.space_group_name_H-M   'P 1'
#
loop_
_entity.id
_entity.type
_entity.pdbx_description
1 polymer ?
#
loop_
_entity_poly.entity_id
_entity_poly.type
_entity_poly.pdbx_seq_one_letter_code
_entity_poly.pdbx_strand_id
1 'polypeptide(L)'
;MQQEEEPAASAPTNEKEEDNAAEGSGRSKECPICVMMREGGCEKPFNSFMDCGVQAEKGEGNYQDCVALFESMRLCMQKSPAVFGEVLRDVEDLAKSNTEYPPTPEQPAAPAS
;
A
#
# COMPACT_ATOMS: atom_id res chain seq x y z
N MET A 1 -14.94 51.37 8.80
CA MET A 1 -14.14 52.13 9.78
C MET A 1 -14.22 51.37 11.10
N GLN A 2 -13.09 50.83 11.54
CA GLN A 2 -12.60 50.48 12.90
C GLN A 2 -13.53 49.89 13.98
N GLN A 3 -13.10 48.74 14.53
CA GLN A 3 -12.71 48.46 15.94
C GLN A 3 -12.47 46.92 16.05
N GLU A 4 -11.24 46.37 16.10
CA GLU A 4 -10.19 46.35 17.15
C GLU A 4 -10.51 45.39 18.31
N GLU A 5 -9.76 44.28 18.41
CA GLU A 5 -9.28 43.64 19.66
C GLU A 5 -8.32 42.46 19.32
N GLU A 6 -7.02 42.73 19.43
CA GLU A 6 -6.03 41.78 19.98
C GLU A 6 -6.02 42.01 21.51
N PRO A 7 -5.54 41.10 22.41
CA PRO A 7 -4.28 40.35 22.23
C PRO A 7 -4.18 39.01 23.01
N ALA A 8 -2.94 38.53 23.10
CA ALA A 8 -2.36 37.57 24.06
C ALA A 8 -2.07 36.17 23.46
N ALA A 9 -0.87 35.97 22.93
CA ALA A 9 0.33 35.57 23.69
C ALA A 9 0.28 34.10 24.17
N SER A 10 1.07 33.25 23.49
CA SER A 10 2.11 32.40 24.10
C SER A 10 2.61 31.39 23.07
N ALA A 11 3.88 31.51 22.68
CA ALA A 11 4.65 30.37 22.16
C ALA A 11 5.17 29.52 23.35
N PRO A 12 6.02 28.50 23.15
CA PRO A 12 5.71 27.13 22.73
C PRO A 12 6.16 26.11 23.81
N THR A 13 5.53 24.93 23.92
CA THR A 13 6.13 23.76 24.60
C THR A 13 5.46 22.49 24.07
N ASN A 14 6.18 21.65 23.34
CA ASN A 14 7.08 20.60 23.84
C ASN A 14 6.36 19.25 23.71
N GLU A 15 6.76 18.54 22.66
CA GLU A 15 6.98 17.11 22.59
C GLU A 15 6.14 16.26 23.58
N LYS A 16 5.10 15.64 23.04
CA LYS A 16 4.72 14.31 23.49
C LYS A 16 4.37 13.46 22.28
N GLU A 17 5.43 12.94 21.69
CA GLU A 17 5.40 11.65 21.02
C GLU A 17 4.98 10.63 22.10
N GLU A 18 3.71 10.25 22.08
CA GLU A 18 3.20 9.11 22.83
C GLU A 18 2.27 8.37 21.88
N ASP A 19 2.90 7.46 21.15
CA ASP A 19 2.44 6.08 21.00
C ASP A 19 0.94 5.88 21.22
N ASN A 20 0.21 5.82 20.12
CA ASN A 20 -1.04 5.07 20.06
C ASN A 20 -1.01 4.17 18.83
N ALA A 21 -0.07 3.21 18.90
CA ALA A 21 -0.31 1.91 18.31
C ALA A 21 -1.52 1.29 19.03
N ALA A 22 -2.50 0.88 18.23
CA ALA A 22 -3.64 0.04 18.61
C ALA A 22 -4.69 0.66 19.55
N GLU A 23 -5.74 1.27 18.98
CA GLU A 23 -7.15 0.91 19.23
C GLU A 23 -8.06 2.02 18.68
N GLY A 24 -8.66 1.75 17.52
CA GLY A 24 -9.53 2.74 16.87
C GLY A 24 -10.09 2.28 15.54
N SER A 25 -10.34 0.97 15.37
CA SER A 25 -11.06 0.46 14.19
C SER A 25 -12.56 0.73 14.36
N GLY A 26 -12.92 2.02 14.40
CA GLY A 26 -14.28 2.50 14.46
C GLY A 26 -14.98 2.28 13.13
N ARG A 27 -15.57 1.09 12.91
CA ARG A 27 -16.52 0.79 11.83
C ARG A 27 -16.16 1.37 10.45
N SER A 28 -14.87 1.34 10.11
CA SER A 28 -14.45 1.51 8.72
C SER A 28 -15.06 0.36 7.93
N LYS A 29 -15.80 0.67 6.84
CA LYS A 29 -16.22 -0.36 5.87
C LYS A 29 -14.98 -1.19 5.54
N GLU A 30 -14.96 -2.43 6.00
CA GLU A 30 -13.79 -3.29 5.87
C GLU A 30 -13.42 -3.40 4.40
N CYS A 31 -12.14 -3.21 4.07
CA CYS A 31 -11.74 -3.17 2.68
C CYS A 31 -11.95 -4.58 2.07
N PRO A 32 -12.59 -4.72 0.89
CA PRO A 32 -12.89 -6.04 0.33
C PRO A 32 -11.65 -6.94 0.16
N ILE A 33 -10.51 -6.32 -0.16
CA ILE A 33 -9.21 -7.02 -0.25
C ILE A 33 -8.74 -7.48 1.14
N CYS A 34 -8.98 -6.70 2.19
CA CYS A 34 -8.64 -7.03 3.57
C CYS A 34 -9.41 -8.28 4.02
N VAL A 35 -10.71 -8.35 3.70
CA VAL A 35 -11.55 -9.52 3.97
C VAL A 35 -10.98 -10.75 3.25
N MET A 36 -10.73 -10.64 1.95
CA MET A 36 -10.20 -11.74 1.15
C MET A 36 -8.84 -12.25 1.68
N MET A 37 -7.92 -11.34 2.03
CA MET A 37 -6.63 -11.69 2.59
C MET A 37 -6.75 -12.40 3.95
N ARG A 38 -7.73 -12.00 4.76
CA ARG A 38 -8.04 -12.66 6.03
C ARG A 38 -8.64 -14.05 5.83
N GLU A 39 -9.64 -14.19 4.97
CA GLU A 39 -10.28 -15.48 4.66
C GLU A 39 -9.28 -16.48 4.07
N GLY A 40 -8.35 -16.00 3.22
CA GLY A 40 -7.31 -16.84 2.65
C GLY A 40 -6.11 -17.11 3.57
N GLY A 41 -6.08 -16.54 4.77
CA GLY A 41 -5.01 -16.73 5.75
C GLY A 41 -3.71 -15.98 5.45
N CYS A 42 -3.75 -15.03 4.51
CA CYS A 42 -2.60 -14.24 4.05
C CYS A 42 -2.59 -12.80 4.59
N GLU A 43 -3.38 -12.51 5.63
CA GLU A 43 -3.46 -11.20 6.27
C GLU A 43 -2.10 -10.70 6.77
N LYS A 44 -1.29 -11.58 7.38
CA LYS A 44 0.03 -11.20 7.92
C LYS A 44 0.99 -10.69 6.84
N PRO A 45 1.30 -11.45 5.77
CA PRO A 45 2.17 -10.95 4.71
C PRO A 45 1.55 -9.75 3.96
N PHE A 46 0.23 -9.68 3.84
CA PHE A 46 -0.46 -8.52 3.27
C PHE A 46 -0.21 -7.25 4.11
N ASN A 47 -0.43 -7.31 5.42
CA ASN A 47 -0.20 -6.17 6.31
C ASN A 47 1.27 -5.73 6.32
N SER A 48 2.22 -6.67 6.31
CA SER A 48 3.64 -6.33 6.20
C SER A 48 3.98 -5.61 4.89
N PHE A 49 3.41 -6.05 3.76
CA PHE A 49 3.60 -5.38 2.48
C PHE A 49 2.98 -3.98 2.48
N MET A 50 1.75 -3.83 2.98
CA MET A 50 1.05 -2.54 3.05
C MET A 50 1.80 -1.56 3.96
N ASP A 51 2.25 -2.01 5.12
CA ASP A 51 3.01 -1.20 6.06
C ASP A 51 4.35 -0.73 5.46
N CYS A 52 5.06 -1.61 4.76
CA CYS A 52 6.27 -1.23 4.00
C CYS A 52 5.97 -0.16 2.94
N GLY A 53 4.86 -0.32 2.20
CA GLY A 53 4.43 0.69 1.22
C GLY A 53 4.16 2.05 1.85
N VAL A 54 3.48 2.07 3.00
CA VAL A 54 3.20 3.30 3.77
C VAL A 54 4.49 3.93 4.30
N GLN A 55 5.44 3.13 4.79
CA GLN A 55 6.76 3.63 5.22
C GLN A 55 7.54 4.22 4.05
N ALA A 56 7.54 3.55 2.89
CA ALA A 56 8.18 4.06 1.68
C ALA A 56 7.51 5.36 1.16
N GLU A 57 6.17 5.49 1.25
CA GLU A 57 5.44 6.72 0.93
C GLU A 57 5.84 7.90 1.83
N LYS A 58 6.13 7.62 3.10
CA LYS A 58 6.60 8.62 4.07
C LYS A 58 8.07 8.97 3.91
N GLY A 59 8.81 8.28 3.04
CA GLY A 59 10.26 8.45 2.85
C GLY A 59 11.11 7.68 3.87
N GLU A 60 10.50 6.78 4.64
CA GLU A 60 11.14 5.94 5.67
C GLU A 60 11.54 4.57 5.10
N GLY A 61 11.86 4.48 3.80
CA GLY A 61 12.23 3.25 3.11
C GLY A 61 12.13 3.37 1.59
N ASN A 62 12.43 2.28 0.86
CA ASN A 62 12.21 2.21 -0.59
C ASN A 62 11.18 1.14 -0.95
N TYR A 63 10.36 1.41 -1.96
CA TYR A 63 9.42 0.41 -2.49
C TYR A 63 10.09 -0.87 -3.00
N GLN A 64 11.34 -0.79 -3.43
CA GLN A 64 12.13 -1.95 -3.85
C GLN A 64 12.27 -2.98 -2.73
N ASP A 65 12.38 -2.52 -1.48
CA ASP A 65 12.48 -3.41 -0.30
C ASP A 65 11.14 -4.11 -0.02
N CYS A 66 10.02 -3.48 -0.41
CA CYS A 66 8.69 -4.06 -0.27
C CYS A 66 8.39 -5.17 -1.29
N VAL A 67 9.18 -5.28 -2.37
CA VAL A 67 8.99 -6.32 -3.41
C VAL A 67 9.11 -7.73 -2.83
N ALA A 68 10.04 -7.93 -1.88
CA ALA A 68 10.19 -9.22 -1.21
C ALA A 68 8.96 -9.60 -0.36
N LEU A 69 8.29 -8.60 0.22
CA LEU A 69 7.06 -8.78 0.98
C LEU A 69 5.88 -9.08 0.05
N PHE A 70 5.84 -8.45 -1.13
CA PHE A 70 4.87 -8.77 -2.17
C PHE A 70 5.00 -10.22 -2.65
N GLU A 71 6.21 -10.70 -2.94
CA GLU A 71 6.41 -12.11 -3.34
C GLU A 71 5.99 -13.08 -2.23
N SER A 72 6.26 -12.75 -0.96
CA SER A 72 5.83 -13.56 0.18
C SER A 72 4.29 -13.63 0.29
N MET A 73 3.60 -12.51 0.05
CA MET A 73 2.15 -12.45 -0.03
C MET A 73 1.62 -13.27 -1.22
N ARG A 74 2.21 -13.11 -2.40
CA ARG A 74 1.82 -13.85 -3.62
C ARG A 74 1.93 -15.36 -3.43
N LEU A 75 3.04 -15.82 -2.85
CA LEU A 75 3.26 -17.23 -2.51
C LEU A 75 2.24 -17.75 -1.50
N CYS A 76 1.82 -16.91 -0.54
CA CYS A 76 0.74 -17.27 0.37
C CYS A 76 -0.58 -17.46 -0.39
N MET A 77 -0.93 -16.53 -1.28
CA MET A 77 -2.18 -16.61 -2.06
C MET A 77 -2.23 -17.87 -2.92
N GLN A 78 -1.11 -18.26 -3.53
CA GLN A 78 -1.01 -19.49 -4.33
C GLN A 78 -1.30 -20.77 -3.53
N LYS A 79 -1.07 -20.78 -2.22
CA LYS A 79 -1.36 -21.92 -1.35
C LYS A 79 -2.83 -22.02 -0.96
N SER A 80 -3.59 -20.93 -1.14
CA SER A 80 -5.02 -20.84 -0.82
C SER A 80 -5.87 -20.59 -2.08
N PRO A 81 -5.84 -21.48 -3.10
CA PRO A 81 -6.55 -21.27 -4.35
C PRO A 81 -8.08 -21.27 -4.20
N ALA A 82 -8.61 -21.79 -3.09
CA ALA A 82 -10.04 -21.74 -2.79
C ALA A 82 -10.57 -20.31 -2.60
N VAL A 83 -9.72 -19.39 -2.14
CA VAL A 83 -10.06 -17.98 -1.90
C VAL A 83 -9.51 -17.08 -3.01
N PHE A 84 -8.27 -17.35 -3.44
CA PHE A 84 -7.58 -16.47 -4.40
C PHE A 84 -7.58 -16.99 -5.84
N GLY A 85 -8.20 -18.14 -6.12
CA GLY A 85 -8.08 -18.82 -7.41
C GLY A 85 -8.60 -18.03 -8.61
N GLU A 86 -9.67 -17.24 -8.44
CA GLU A 86 -10.14 -16.31 -9.48
C GLU A 86 -9.17 -15.15 -9.65
N VAL A 87 -8.80 -14.47 -8.55
CA VAL A 87 -7.85 -13.34 -8.60
C VAL A 87 -6.51 -13.71 -9.22
N LEU A 88 -5.97 -14.88 -8.88
CA LEU A 88 -4.71 -15.37 -9.45
C LEU A 88 -4.85 -15.69 -10.94
N ARG A 89 -6.01 -16.19 -11.37
CA ARG A 89 -6.28 -16.41 -12.80
C ARG A 89 -6.43 -15.10 -13.56
N ASP A 90 -7.12 -14.12 -13.00
CA ASP A 90 -7.30 -12.81 -13.62
C ASP A 90 -5.97 -12.08 -13.77
N VAL A 91 -5.10 -12.13 -12.75
CA VAL A 91 -3.75 -11.56 -12.82
C VAL A 91 -2.91 -12.27 -13.88
N GLU A 92 -3.01 -13.60 -14.00
CA GLU A 92 -2.28 -14.33 -15.01
C GLU A 92 -2.82 -14.09 -16.44
N ASP A 93 -4.14 -13.96 -16.60
CA ASP A 93 -4.77 -13.59 -17.87
C ASP A 93 -4.39 -12.17 -18.29
N LEU A 94 -4.37 -11.24 -17.33
CA LEU A 94 -3.90 -9.87 -17.56
C LEU A 94 -2.42 -9.85 -17.94
N ALA A 95 -1.58 -10.66 -17.29
CA ALA A 95 -0.16 -10.76 -17.65
C ALA A 95 0.05 -11.38 -19.05
N LYS A 96 -0.83 -12.29 -19.48
CA LYS A 96 -0.78 -12.91 -20.82
C LYS A 96 -1.29 -11.97 -21.91
N SER A 97 -2.31 -11.17 -21.62
CA SER A 97 -2.94 -10.26 -22.57
C SER A 97 -2.23 -8.90 -22.66
N ASN A 98 -1.48 -8.52 -21.63
CA ASN A 98 -0.78 -7.26 -21.53
C ASN A 98 0.74 -7.51 -21.60
N THR A 99 1.33 -7.45 -22.79
CA THR A 99 2.78 -7.59 -22.98
C THR A 99 3.59 -6.39 -22.46
N GLU A 100 2.97 -5.43 -21.77
CA GLU A 100 3.69 -4.29 -21.23
C GLU A 100 3.21 -3.95 -19.81
N TYR A 101 3.89 -4.55 -18.84
CA TYR A 101 4.14 -3.90 -17.55
C TYR A 101 5.59 -4.17 -17.12
N PRO A 102 6.38 -3.13 -16.78
CA PRO A 102 5.99 -1.72 -16.64
C PRO A 102 5.71 -1.02 -18.00
N PRO A 103 4.91 0.07 -18.02
CA PRO A 103 4.72 0.88 -19.23
C PRO A 103 6.06 1.53 -19.62
N THR A 104 6.56 1.22 -20.81
CA THR A 104 7.79 1.81 -21.34
C THR A 104 7.50 3.24 -21.82
N PRO A 105 8.22 4.28 -21.37
CA PRO A 105 8.14 5.58 -22.04
C PRO A 105 8.71 5.45 -23.44
N GLU A 106 7.84 5.67 -24.43
CA GLU A 106 8.08 5.73 -25.86
C GLU A 106 9.48 6.28 -26.22
N GLN A 107 10.40 5.42 -26.67
CA GLN A 107 11.62 5.85 -27.37
C GLN A 107 11.47 5.51 -28.86
N PRO A 108 11.68 6.50 -29.77
CA PRO A 108 11.43 6.34 -31.19
C PRO A 108 12.43 5.35 -31.82
N ALA A 109 11.90 4.50 -32.70
CA ALA A 109 12.63 3.47 -33.43
C ALA A 109 13.93 4.01 -34.07
N ALA A 110 15.07 3.42 -33.69
CA ALA A 110 16.31 3.62 -34.40
C ALA A 110 16.27 2.86 -35.76
N PRO A 111 16.81 3.44 -36.84
CA PRO A 111 16.63 2.93 -38.20
C PRO A 111 17.41 1.64 -38.45
N ALA A 112 16.77 0.71 -39.17
CA ALA A 112 17.40 -0.50 -39.67
C ALA A 112 18.61 -0.16 -40.56
N SER A 113 19.74 -0.83 -40.29
CA SER A 113 20.93 -0.85 -41.15
C SER A 113 20.86 -1.97 -42.18
#